data_AF-A0A9D6RRH8-F1
#
_entry.id   AF-A0A9D6RRH8-F1
#
_cell.length_a   1.000
_cell.length_b   1.000
_cell.length_c   1.000
_cell.angle_alpha   90.00
_cell.angle_beta   90.00
_cell.angle_gamma   90.00
#
_symmetry.space_group_name_H-M   'P 1'
#
loop_
_entity.id
_entity.type
_entity.pdbx_description
1 polymer ?
#
loop_
_entity_poly.entity_id
_entity_poly.type
_entity_poly.pdbx_seq_one_letter_code
_entity_poly.pdbx_strand_id
1 'polypeptide(L)'
;FDRRGQLIAQGDHMPVHLGSMPMSVRAALSAMDLGPGDIVILNDPYAGGTHLPDVTMVSAVFGPDTAAGRHGDTATGKHRLISASPSPRVSASPLFYVANRAHHSDIGGATPGSMGASTEIFQEGLRIPPVRVTVGGQVQSDVLNLILQNVRLPDEREGDLMAQVGAMRVGQARLLEIVERYGFKKADFYARELIAYTSRLMRHTIAQIPDGDYAAEDFLDDDGLSNDPIRVAVTISIRGDHARVDFTGSAPQVRGAVNAVEAITVSAVYYVFRCLIQSEVPASAGILDPLQVIAPPGTIVNARPPAPVAGGNVETSQRIVDVLFKALAQAVPDKIPAASQGTMNNFSLGGIDPRTGKLFAYYETVAGGMGARRGRDGLNAIHTHMTNSLNTPTEALEYTYPFRVHRYAIRRHSGGRGRYRGGDGIVREIELLTDARVSLLSDRRKFAPYGLHGGEDGKPGGAYLISDHHRRRLAGKFTMDVRAGDRIRIETPGGGGLGRRVENRESRIEARNS
;
A
#
# COMPACT_ATOMS: atom_id res chain seq x y z
N PHE A 1 -2.69 -13.67 12.81
CA PHE A 1 -3.49 -12.98 13.84
C PHE A 1 -3.73 -13.92 15.00
N ASP A 2 -3.78 -13.41 16.23
CA ASP A 2 -4.08 -14.21 17.42
C ASP A 2 -5.55 -14.62 17.47
N ARG A 3 -5.95 -15.41 18.48
CA ARG A 3 -7.35 -15.83 18.67
C ARG A 3 -8.35 -14.68 18.88
N ARG A 4 -7.87 -13.45 19.08
CA ARG A 4 -8.69 -12.23 19.27
C ARG A 4 -8.71 -11.36 18.00
N GLY A 5 -8.07 -11.79 16.92
CA GLY A 5 -7.97 -11.02 15.68
C GLY A 5 -6.92 -9.91 15.74
N GLN A 6 -5.98 -9.92 16.69
CA GLN A 6 -4.87 -8.96 16.74
C GLN A 6 -3.72 -9.43 15.85
N LEU A 7 -3.09 -8.48 15.16
CA LEU A 7 -1.98 -8.76 14.25
C LEU A 7 -0.72 -9.16 15.03
N ILE A 8 -0.30 -10.42 14.88
CA ILE A 8 0.95 -10.94 15.48
C ILE A 8 2.15 -10.55 14.63
N ALA A 9 2.06 -10.78 13.33
CA ALA A 9 3.09 -10.50 12.34
C ALA A 9 2.47 -10.47 10.93
N GLN A 10 3.04 -9.67 10.03
CA GLN A 10 2.77 -9.67 8.59
C GLN A 10 4.06 -9.39 7.81
N GLY A 11 4.07 -9.74 6.53
CA GLY A 11 5.12 -9.27 5.62
C GLY A 11 5.05 -7.74 5.46
N ASP A 12 6.20 -7.08 5.45
CA ASP A 12 6.31 -5.61 5.38
C ASP A 12 6.66 -5.11 3.97
N HIS A 13 6.43 -5.95 2.95
CA HIS A 13 6.74 -5.65 1.55
C HIS A 13 5.90 -4.52 0.95
N MET A 14 4.74 -4.19 1.53
CA MET A 14 3.89 -3.09 1.08
C MET A 14 3.38 -2.26 2.26
N PRO A 15 4.00 -1.10 2.57
CA PRO A 15 3.69 -0.32 3.75
C PRO A 15 2.23 0.14 3.88
N VAL A 16 1.53 0.31 2.76
CA VAL A 16 0.12 0.72 2.74
C VAL A 16 -0.84 -0.32 3.34
N HIS A 17 -0.39 -1.56 3.52
CA HIS A 17 -1.17 -2.61 4.16
C HIS A 17 -0.98 -2.68 5.68
N LEU A 18 0.00 -1.96 6.23
CA LEU A 18 0.42 -2.14 7.62
C LEU A 18 -0.70 -1.89 8.63
N GLY A 19 -1.46 -0.80 8.44
CA GLY A 19 -2.61 -0.44 9.27
C GLY A 19 -3.95 -0.95 8.73
N SER A 20 -4.07 -1.19 7.42
CA SER A 20 -5.33 -1.56 6.79
C SER A 20 -5.66 -3.05 6.87
N MET A 21 -4.66 -3.95 6.84
CA MET A 21 -4.91 -5.39 6.99
C MET A 21 -5.65 -5.75 8.30
N PRO A 22 -5.26 -5.23 9.49
CA PRO A 22 -6.04 -5.44 10.72
C PRO A 22 -7.49 -4.97 10.64
N MET A 23 -7.76 -3.86 9.91
CA MET A 23 -9.12 -3.34 9.77
C MET A 23 -9.98 -4.25 8.90
N SER A 24 -9.44 -4.78 7.79
CA SER A 24 -10.16 -5.77 6.98
C SER A 24 -10.42 -7.08 7.72
N VAL A 25 -9.45 -7.56 8.50
CA VAL A 25 -9.66 -8.76 9.33
C VAL A 25 -10.78 -8.53 10.34
N ARG A 26 -10.78 -7.38 11.03
CA ARG A 26 -11.87 -7.01 11.93
C ARG A 26 -13.22 -6.93 11.20
N ALA A 27 -13.27 -6.32 10.02
CA ALA A 27 -14.51 -6.25 9.24
C ALA A 27 -15.04 -7.64 8.85
N ALA A 28 -14.17 -8.55 8.41
CA ALA A 28 -14.53 -9.93 8.11
C ALA A 28 -15.09 -10.66 9.34
N LEU A 29 -14.38 -10.57 10.48
CA LEU A 29 -14.77 -11.24 11.73
C LEU A 29 -16.02 -10.63 12.38
N SER A 30 -16.31 -9.35 12.17
CA SER A 30 -17.55 -8.72 12.62
C SER A 30 -18.76 -9.05 11.75
N ALA A 31 -18.54 -9.37 10.47
CA ALA A 31 -19.61 -9.67 9.53
C ALA A 31 -20.15 -11.10 9.67
N MET A 32 -19.30 -12.08 10.00
CA MET A 32 -19.70 -13.48 10.12
C MET A 32 -18.73 -14.35 10.91
N ASP A 33 -19.27 -15.42 11.50
CA ASP A 33 -18.46 -16.50 12.07
C ASP A 33 -17.82 -17.36 10.97
N LEU A 34 -16.57 -17.77 11.21
CA LEU A 34 -15.79 -18.61 10.30
C LEU A 34 -15.71 -20.04 10.85
N GLY A 35 -16.23 -21.00 10.09
CA GLY A 35 -16.06 -22.43 10.36
C GLY A 35 -14.75 -22.99 9.79
N PRO A 36 -14.41 -24.25 10.11
CA PRO A 36 -13.26 -24.94 9.53
C PRO A 36 -13.35 -24.99 7.99
N GLY A 37 -12.33 -24.46 7.32
CA GLY A 37 -12.26 -24.42 5.85
C GLY A 37 -13.01 -23.24 5.20
N ASP A 38 -13.62 -22.35 5.99
CA ASP A 38 -14.23 -21.13 5.46
C ASP A 38 -13.17 -20.07 5.17
N ILE A 39 -13.33 -19.36 4.06
CA ILE A 39 -12.51 -18.21 3.68
C ILE A 39 -13.47 -17.09 3.29
N VAL A 40 -13.30 -15.93 3.91
CA VAL A 40 -14.01 -14.69 3.58
C VAL A 40 -13.15 -13.83 2.67
N ILE A 41 -13.76 -13.25 1.64
CA ILE A 41 -13.18 -12.27 0.72
C ILE A 41 -13.82 -10.90 0.94
N LEU A 42 -13.02 -9.83 0.80
CA LEU A 42 -13.49 -8.44 0.78
C LEU A 42 -12.47 -7.52 0.11
N ASN A 43 -12.93 -6.42 -0.49
CA ASN A 43 -12.08 -5.31 -0.92
C ASN A 43 -12.70 -3.93 -0.63
N ASP A 44 -13.86 -3.88 0.02
CA ASP A 44 -14.55 -2.62 0.29
C ASP A 44 -13.66 -1.68 1.14
N PRO A 45 -13.24 -0.52 0.58
CA PRO A 45 -12.32 0.39 1.26
C PRO A 45 -12.94 1.02 2.51
N TYR A 46 -14.27 1.10 2.58
CA TYR A 46 -14.97 1.58 3.77
C TYR A 46 -15.17 0.50 4.84
N ALA A 47 -14.80 -0.75 4.54
CA ALA A 47 -14.77 -1.88 5.47
C ALA A 47 -13.32 -2.35 5.73
N GLY A 48 -12.37 -1.42 5.83
CA GLY A 48 -10.97 -1.69 6.15
C GLY A 48 -10.07 -2.02 4.96
N GLY A 49 -10.61 -2.05 3.74
CA GLY A 49 -9.81 -2.05 2.51
C GLY A 49 -9.04 -0.74 2.32
N THR A 50 -8.27 -0.66 1.24
CA THR A 50 -7.44 0.50 0.87
C THR A 50 -8.00 1.19 -0.37
N HIS A 51 -8.17 0.42 -1.43
CA HIS A 51 -8.90 0.73 -2.67
C HIS A 51 -9.40 -0.59 -3.27
N LEU A 52 -10.23 -0.54 -4.31
CA LEU A 52 -10.88 -1.75 -4.84
C LEU A 52 -9.94 -2.81 -5.43
N PRO A 53 -8.83 -2.47 -6.10
CA PRO A 53 -7.88 -3.47 -6.58
C PRO A 53 -7.26 -4.35 -5.48
N ASP A 54 -7.25 -3.91 -4.22
CA ASP A 54 -6.62 -4.66 -3.12
C ASP A 54 -7.62 -5.63 -2.49
N VAL A 55 -7.58 -6.89 -2.93
CA VAL A 55 -8.51 -7.95 -2.50
C VAL A 55 -7.93 -8.71 -1.31
N THR A 56 -8.65 -8.71 -0.19
CA THR A 56 -8.28 -9.38 1.06
C THR A 56 -9.02 -10.70 1.23
N MET A 57 -8.32 -11.74 1.68
CA MET A 57 -8.94 -12.97 2.18
C MET A 57 -8.58 -13.21 3.64
N VAL A 58 -9.55 -13.73 4.41
CA VAL A 58 -9.41 -14.01 5.85
C VAL A 58 -9.94 -15.40 6.15
N SER A 59 -9.21 -16.18 6.94
CA SER A 59 -9.62 -17.50 7.36
C SER A 59 -9.22 -17.81 8.81
N ALA A 60 -10.05 -18.60 9.49
CA ALA A 60 -9.76 -19.11 10.82
C ALA A 60 -8.87 -20.37 10.76
N VAL A 61 -8.04 -20.53 11.78
CA VAL A 61 -7.19 -21.70 11.98
C VAL A 61 -7.78 -22.51 13.14
N PHE A 62 -8.16 -23.74 12.88
CA PHE A 62 -8.68 -24.65 13.89
C PHE A 62 -7.73 -25.83 14.10
N GLY A 63 -7.52 -26.21 15.36
CA GLY A 63 -6.69 -27.36 15.72
C GLY A 63 -7.51 -28.57 16.16
N PRO A 64 -6.85 -29.69 16.51
CA PRO A 64 -7.53 -30.85 17.07
C PRO A 64 -8.21 -30.51 18.41
N ASP A 65 -9.37 -31.10 18.66
CA ASP A 65 -10.14 -30.93 19.89
C ASP A 65 -9.38 -31.55 21.08
N THR A 66 -8.72 -30.69 21.86
CA THR A 66 -7.99 -31.10 23.07
C THR A 66 -8.90 -31.28 24.29
N ALA A 67 -10.22 -31.07 24.18
CA ALA A 67 -11.16 -31.28 25.29
C ALA A 67 -11.45 -32.78 25.54
N ALA A 68 -11.13 -33.65 24.59
CA ALA A 68 -11.03 -35.10 24.84
C ALA A 68 -9.69 -35.38 25.52
N GLY A 69 -9.63 -35.12 26.83
CA GLY A 69 -8.52 -35.51 27.68
C GLY A 69 -8.19 -36.99 27.46
N ARG A 70 -6.88 -37.28 27.41
CA ARG A 70 -6.30 -38.62 27.46
C ARG A 70 -6.81 -39.35 28.72
N HIS A 71 -7.92 -40.08 28.61
CA HIS A 71 -8.13 -41.23 29.50
C HIS A 71 -7.26 -42.35 28.96
N GLY A 72 -6.25 -42.73 29.74
CA GLY A 72 -5.40 -43.88 29.45
C GLY A 72 -6.27 -45.13 29.35
N ASP A 73 -6.42 -45.65 28.14
CA ASP A 73 -7.06 -46.93 27.90
C ASP A 73 -6.00 -48.02 28.08
N THR A 74 -5.86 -48.48 29.31
CA THR A 74 -5.21 -49.76 29.59
C THR A 74 -6.12 -50.86 29.07
N ALA A 75 -5.72 -51.42 27.93
CA ALA A 75 -6.01 -52.75 27.40
C ALA A 75 -7.07 -53.59 28.15
N THR A 76 -8.22 -53.81 27.52
CA THR A 76 -8.81 -55.16 27.41
C THR A 76 -9.49 -55.31 26.06
N GLY A 77 -9.10 -56.36 25.32
CA GLY A 77 -9.53 -56.59 23.94
C GLY A 77 -10.99 -57.01 23.84
N LYS A 78 -11.64 -56.53 22.78
CA LYS A 78 -12.69 -57.24 22.02
C LYS A 78 -12.95 -56.50 20.70
N HIS A 79 -12.96 -57.28 19.62
CA HIS A 79 -13.21 -56.85 18.25
C HIS A 79 -14.38 -55.86 18.12
N ARG A 80 -14.13 -54.69 17.53
CA ARG A 80 -15.16 -53.82 16.96
C ARG A 80 -14.84 -53.54 15.50
N LEU A 81 -15.86 -53.75 14.67
CA LEU A 81 -15.92 -53.46 13.25
C LEU A 81 -15.43 -52.03 12.95
N ILE A 82 -14.57 -51.90 11.95
CA ILE A 82 -14.07 -50.63 11.41
C ILE A 82 -15.22 -49.98 10.63
N SER A 83 -16.07 -49.21 11.33
CA SER A 83 -16.93 -48.20 10.71
C SER A 83 -16.10 -46.94 10.45
N ALA A 84 -16.39 -46.23 9.36
CA ALA A 84 -15.74 -45.01 8.91
C ALA A 84 -15.21 -44.13 10.05
N SER A 85 -13.91 -43.82 9.99
CA SER A 85 -13.25 -42.91 10.92
C SER A 85 -14.06 -41.62 11.04
N PRO A 86 -14.52 -41.23 12.24
CA PRO A 86 -15.11 -39.91 12.40
C PRO A 86 -14.05 -38.88 12.04
N SER A 87 -14.42 -37.87 11.25
CA SER A 87 -13.58 -36.71 11.00
C SER A 87 -12.99 -36.24 12.33
N PRO A 88 -11.67 -36.00 12.44
CA PRO A 88 -11.05 -35.62 13.70
C PRO A 88 -11.82 -34.45 14.29
N ARG A 89 -12.24 -34.57 15.57
CA ARG A 89 -12.95 -33.50 16.25
C ARG A 89 -12.06 -32.26 16.23
N VAL A 90 -12.60 -31.18 15.71
CA VAL A 90 -11.93 -29.89 15.56
C VAL A 90 -12.28 -29.02 16.76
N SER A 91 -11.39 -28.14 17.20
CA SER A 91 -11.64 -27.23 18.32
C SER A 91 -12.93 -26.42 18.12
N ALA A 92 -13.70 -26.22 19.19
CA ALA A 92 -14.95 -25.45 19.14
C ALA A 92 -14.73 -23.94 18.88
N SER A 93 -13.50 -23.46 18.97
CA SER A 93 -13.14 -22.06 18.69
C SER A 93 -11.86 -21.98 17.87
N PRO A 94 -11.69 -20.90 17.07
CA PRO A 94 -10.45 -20.64 16.36
C PRO A 94 -9.25 -20.51 17.30
N LEU A 95 -8.12 -21.10 16.91
CA LEU A 95 -6.83 -20.94 17.61
C LEU A 95 -6.11 -19.66 17.15
N PHE A 96 -6.19 -19.35 15.85
CA PHE A 96 -5.56 -18.20 15.19
C PHE A 96 -6.39 -17.79 13.97
N TYR A 97 -6.02 -16.69 13.33
CA TYR A 97 -6.50 -16.35 11.98
C TYR A 97 -5.33 -16.03 11.05
N VAL A 98 -5.53 -16.33 9.76
CA VAL A 98 -4.63 -15.96 8.67
C VAL A 98 -5.35 -15.02 7.72
N ALA A 99 -4.60 -14.13 7.09
CA ALA A 99 -5.11 -13.26 6.04
C ALA A 99 -4.03 -13.00 4.99
N ASN A 100 -4.46 -12.74 3.76
CA ASN A 100 -3.62 -12.22 2.70
C ASN A 100 -4.34 -11.09 1.99
N ARG A 101 -3.57 -10.31 1.25
CA ARG A 101 -4.09 -9.28 0.35
C ARG A 101 -3.23 -9.30 -0.90
N ALA A 102 -3.87 -9.26 -2.05
CA ALA A 102 -3.22 -9.15 -3.34
C ALA A 102 -3.83 -7.98 -4.11
N HIS A 103 -2.98 -7.28 -4.84
CA HIS A 103 -3.42 -6.26 -5.78
C HIS A 103 -3.79 -6.93 -7.10
N HIS A 104 -5.03 -6.76 -7.52
CA HIS A 104 -5.52 -7.24 -8.81
C HIS A 104 -5.35 -6.11 -9.81
N SER A 105 -4.61 -6.35 -10.90
CA SER A 105 -4.28 -5.29 -11.87
C SER A 105 -5.50 -4.70 -12.57
N ASP A 106 -6.67 -5.32 -12.49
CA ASP A 106 -7.95 -4.76 -12.90
C ASP A 106 -9.06 -5.38 -12.03
N ILE A 107 -10.01 -4.55 -11.57
CA ILE A 107 -11.18 -5.01 -10.80
C ILE A 107 -12.49 -4.54 -11.42
N GLY A 108 -12.52 -4.31 -12.74
CA GLY A 108 -13.76 -3.97 -13.46
C GLY A 108 -14.18 -2.50 -13.40
N GLY A 109 -13.26 -1.58 -13.08
CA GLY A 109 -13.56 -0.15 -13.05
C GLY A 109 -13.90 0.41 -14.43
N ALA A 110 -14.33 1.67 -14.49
CA ALA A 110 -14.65 2.38 -15.74
C ALA A 110 -13.46 2.53 -16.70
N THR A 111 -12.24 2.35 -16.20
CA THR A 111 -11.00 2.40 -16.99
C THR A 111 -10.19 1.13 -16.78
N PRO A 112 -9.44 0.66 -17.80
CA PRO A 112 -8.51 -0.45 -17.61
C PRO A 112 -7.51 -0.14 -16.51
N GLY A 113 -7.29 -1.12 -15.64
CA GLY A 113 -6.43 -0.95 -14.48
C GLY A 113 -7.19 -0.56 -13.21
N SER A 114 -8.46 -0.14 -13.31
CA SER A 114 -9.25 0.36 -12.18
C SER A 114 -8.67 1.58 -11.44
N MET A 115 -7.70 2.28 -12.04
CA MET A 115 -6.92 3.35 -11.40
C MET A 115 -6.99 4.67 -12.18
N GLY A 116 -8.03 4.87 -12.99
CA GLY A 116 -8.26 6.11 -13.72
C GLY A 116 -8.98 7.19 -12.94
N ALA A 117 -9.20 8.34 -13.59
CA ALA A 117 -10.03 9.40 -13.04
C ALA A 117 -11.47 8.91 -12.78
N SER A 118 -11.96 9.17 -11.57
CA SER A 118 -13.29 8.80 -11.08
C SER A 118 -13.86 9.93 -10.21
N THR A 119 -15.18 9.99 -10.14
CA THR A 119 -15.98 10.93 -9.32
C THR A 119 -16.80 10.23 -8.23
N GLU A 120 -16.90 8.90 -8.30
CA GLU A 120 -17.58 8.06 -7.32
C GLU A 120 -16.95 6.65 -7.29
N ILE A 121 -17.05 5.98 -6.15
CA ILE A 121 -16.46 4.65 -5.93
C ILE A 121 -16.93 3.60 -6.95
N PHE A 122 -18.16 3.72 -7.46
CA PHE A 122 -18.74 2.77 -8.41
C PHE A 122 -18.01 2.76 -9.77
N GLN A 123 -17.30 3.84 -10.09
CA GLN A 123 -16.47 3.92 -11.31
C GLN A 123 -15.11 3.23 -11.13
N GLU A 124 -14.72 2.85 -9.92
CA GLU A 124 -13.41 2.23 -9.65
C GLU A 124 -13.45 0.70 -9.80
N GLY A 125 -14.64 0.10 -9.79
CA GLY A 125 -14.86 -1.31 -10.11
C GLY A 125 -15.70 -2.06 -9.09
N LEU A 126 -15.53 -3.38 -9.06
CA LEU A 126 -16.28 -4.28 -8.21
C LEU A 126 -15.92 -4.07 -6.74
N ARG A 127 -16.93 -3.66 -5.96
CA ARG A 127 -16.84 -3.56 -4.51
C ARG A 127 -17.46 -4.79 -3.84
N ILE A 128 -16.60 -5.60 -3.23
CA ILE A 128 -16.87 -6.87 -2.58
C ILE A 128 -17.00 -6.61 -1.08
N PRO A 129 -18.22 -6.68 -0.50
CA PRO A 129 -18.38 -6.71 0.95
C PRO A 129 -17.87 -8.04 1.50
N PRO A 130 -17.71 -8.19 2.84
CA PRO A 130 -17.36 -9.49 3.42
C PRO A 130 -18.34 -10.59 2.98
N VAL A 131 -17.87 -11.55 2.18
CA VAL A 131 -18.63 -12.71 1.72
C VAL A 131 -17.77 -13.97 1.76
N ARG A 132 -18.36 -15.16 1.91
CA ARG A 132 -17.61 -16.43 1.89
C ARG A 132 -17.27 -16.82 0.45
N VAL A 133 -15.98 -16.90 0.14
CA VAL A 133 -15.49 -17.46 -1.14
C VAL A 133 -15.20 -18.95 -1.03
N THR A 134 -14.98 -19.46 0.19
CA THR A 134 -15.01 -20.90 0.47
C THR A 134 -15.88 -21.22 1.67
N VAL A 135 -16.55 -22.38 1.62
CA VAL A 135 -17.35 -22.95 2.72
C VAL A 135 -16.93 -24.39 2.91
N GLY A 136 -16.51 -24.77 4.12
CA GLY A 136 -16.07 -26.15 4.40
C GLY A 136 -14.94 -26.64 3.47
N GLY A 137 -14.06 -25.73 3.03
CA GLY A 137 -12.96 -26.01 2.11
C GLY A 137 -13.33 -25.99 0.61
N GLN A 138 -14.62 -25.87 0.27
CA GLN A 138 -15.12 -25.84 -1.10
C GLN A 138 -15.30 -24.41 -1.61
N VAL A 139 -14.74 -24.11 -2.78
CA VAL A 139 -14.90 -22.80 -3.44
C VAL A 139 -16.36 -22.61 -3.85
N GLN A 140 -16.91 -21.43 -3.56
CA GLN A 140 -18.27 -21.07 -3.92
C GLN A 140 -18.31 -20.58 -5.37
N SER A 141 -18.71 -21.45 -6.30
CA SER A 141 -18.73 -21.18 -7.75
C SER A 141 -19.54 -19.94 -8.09
N ASP A 142 -20.68 -19.72 -7.43
CA ASP A 142 -21.59 -18.64 -7.78
C ASP A 142 -20.99 -17.26 -7.42
N VAL A 143 -20.29 -17.20 -6.27
CA VAL A 143 -19.56 -16.00 -5.84
C VAL A 143 -18.38 -15.73 -6.78
N LEU A 144 -17.62 -16.77 -7.10
CA LEU A 144 -16.48 -16.66 -8.02
C LEU A 144 -16.94 -16.20 -9.40
N ASN A 145 -17.97 -16.82 -9.97
CA ASN A 145 -18.52 -16.47 -11.27
C ASN A 145 -19.02 -15.03 -11.31
N LEU A 146 -19.68 -14.55 -10.24
CA LEU A 146 -20.10 -13.15 -10.15
C LEU A 146 -18.90 -12.19 -10.21
N ILE A 147 -17.80 -12.50 -9.52
CA ILE A 147 -16.58 -11.69 -9.56
C ILE A 147 -15.97 -11.72 -10.97
N LEU A 148 -15.78 -12.91 -11.54
CA LEU A 148 -15.12 -13.11 -12.83
C LEU A 148 -15.90 -12.48 -14.00
N GLN A 149 -17.22 -12.41 -13.93
CA GLN A 149 -18.04 -11.71 -14.93
C GLN A 149 -17.91 -10.19 -14.89
N ASN A 150 -17.43 -9.62 -13.79
CA ASN A 150 -17.33 -8.18 -13.58
C ASN A 150 -15.90 -7.65 -13.73
N VAL A 151 -14.97 -8.42 -14.31
CA VAL A 151 -13.57 -8.03 -14.51
C VAL A 151 -13.14 -8.23 -15.97
N ARG A 152 -12.14 -7.48 -16.44
CA ARG A 152 -11.69 -7.55 -17.85
C ARG A 152 -10.93 -8.83 -18.20
N LEU A 153 -10.24 -9.42 -17.22
CA LEU A 153 -9.28 -10.51 -17.40
C LEU A 153 -9.64 -11.70 -16.50
N PRO A 154 -10.77 -12.40 -16.75
CA PRO A 154 -11.30 -13.42 -15.84
C PRO A 154 -10.31 -14.57 -15.60
N ASP A 155 -9.65 -15.09 -16.62
CA ASP A 155 -8.70 -16.20 -16.47
C ASP A 155 -7.53 -15.84 -15.53
N GLU A 156 -6.99 -14.62 -15.65
CA GLU A 156 -5.95 -14.13 -14.75
C GLU A 156 -6.49 -13.88 -13.33
N ARG A 157 -7.70 -13.30 -13.22
CA ARG A 157 -8.32 -13.02 -11.92
C ARG A 157 -8.67 -14.32 -11.18
N GLU A 158 -9.10 -15.36 -11.88
CA GLU A 158 -9.31 -16.69 -11.30
C GLU A 158 -7.99 -17.24 -10.75
N GLY A 159 -6.90 -17.14 -11.52
CA GLY A 159 -5.56 -17.49 -11.07
C GLY A 159 -5.14 -16.77 -9.79
N ASP A 160 -5.33 -15.44 -9.73
CA ASP A 160 -5.03 -14.63 -8.55
C ASP A 160 -5.86 -15.06 -7.33
N LEU A 161 -7.17 -15.25 -7.50
CA LEU A 161 -8.06 -15.69 -6.43
C LEU A 161 -7.71 -17.08 -5.91
N MET A 162 -7.42 -18.03 -6.81
CA MET A 162 -7.03 -19.39 -6.44
C MET A 162 -5.65 -19.42 -5.78
N ALA A 163 -4.71 -18.58 -6.21
CA ALA A 163 -3.43 -18.40 -5.54
C ALA A 163 -3.62 -17.87 -4.11
N GLN A 164 -4.52 -16.90 -3.89
CA GLN A 164 -4.86 -16.41 -2.55
C GLN A 164 -5.50 -17.51 -1.67
N VAL A 165 -6.41 -18.32 -2.21
CA VAL A 165 -6.98 -19.48 -1.50
C VAL A 165 -5.90 -20.49 -1.12
N GLY A 166 -4.98 -20.81 -2.05
CA GLY A 166 -3.84 -21.67 -1.80
C GLY A 166 -2.92 -21.15 -0.69
N ALA A 167 -2.61 -19.85 -0.71
CA ALA A 167 -1.80 -19.20 0.31
C ALA A 167 -2.46 -19.26 1.71
N MET A 168 -3.79 -19.14 1.80
CA MET A 168 -4.52 -19.32 3.07
C MET A 168 -4.35 -20.72 3.65
N ARG A 169 -4.47 -21.76 2.80
CA ARG A 169 -4.27 -23.16 3.23
C ARG A 169 -2.87 -23.41 3.74
N VAL A 170 -1.85 -22.86 3.06
CA VAL A 170 -0.45 -22.95 3.53
C VAL A 170 -0.27 -22.23 4.87
N GLY A 171 -0.81 -21.02 5.02
CA GLY A 171 -0.74 -20.26 6.27
C GLY A 171 -1.38 -21.00 7.45
N GLN A 172 -2.55 -21.60 7.24
CA GLN A 172 -3.23 -22.45 8.24
C GLN A 172 -2.35 -23.63 8.64
N ALA A 173 -1.82 -24.38 7.67
CA ALA A 173 -0.98 -25.54 7.92
C ALA A 173 0.27 -25.19 8.73
N ARG A 174 0.98 -24.11 8.36
CA ARG A 174 2.20 -23.68 9.08
C ARG A 174 1.93 -23.23 10.51
N LEU A 175 0.79 -22.57 10.78
CA LEU A 175 0.42 -22.25 12.15
C LEU A 175 0.07 -23.51 12.96
N LEU A 176 -0.58 -24.50 12.34
CA LEU A 176 -0.88 -25.77 13.00
C LEU A 176 0.38 -26.58 13.31
N GLU A 177 1.38 -26.58 12.42
CA GLU A 177 2.69 -27.21 12.69
C GLU A 177 3.36 -26.61 13.94
N ILE A 178 3.25 -25.28 14.15
CA ILE A 178 3.73 -24.61 15.36
C ILE A 178 2.96 -25.09 16.60
N VAL A 179 1.63 -25.20 16.49
CA VAL A 179 0.77 -25.67 17.59
C VAL A 179 1.06 -27.14 17.93
N GLU A 180 1.27 -28.00 16.93
CA GLU A 180 1.59 -29.41 17.12
C GLU A 180 2.94 -29.59 17.82
N ARG A 181 3.95 -28.83 17.39
CA ARG A 181 5.31 -28.93 17.94
C ARG A 181 5.43 -28.40 19.38
N TYR A 182 4.73 -27.32 19.70
CA TYR A 182 4.94 -26.57 20.95
C TYR A 182 3.75 -26.55 21.90
N GLY A 183 2.57 -26.98 21.44
CA GLY A 183 1.31 -26.89 22.15
C GLY A 183 0.67 -25.50 22.05
N PHE A 184 -0.67 -25.46 21.94
CA PHE A 184 -1.44 -24.22 21.76
C PHE A 184 -1.16 -23.18 22.86
N LYS A 185 -1.12 -23.59 24.14
CA LYS A 185 -0.86 -22.66 25.27
C LYS A 185 0.45 -21.89 25.10
N LYS A 186 1.51 -22.55 24.61
CA LYS A 186 2.82 -21.92 24.40
C LYS A 186 2.80 -21.03 23.14
N ALA A 187 2.18 -21.49 22.06
CA ALA A 187 2.03 -20.70 20.83
C ALA A 187 1.24 -19.40 21.08
N ASP A 188 0.10 -19.48 21.78
CA ASP A 188 -0.73 -18.33 22.14
C ASP A 188 -0.01 -17.37 23.10
N PHE A 189 0.77 -17.89 24.05
CA PHE A 189 1.61 -17.06 24.93
C PHE A 189 2.61 -16.23 24.12
N TYR A 190 3.39 -16.85 23.23
CA TYR A 190 4.37 -16.12 22.42
C TYR A 190 3.74 -15.18 21.38
N ALA A 191 2.57 -15.53 20.84
CA ALA A 191 1.80 -14.61 20.00
C ALA A 191 1.47 -13.31 20.74
N ARG A 192 1.00 -13.40 21.99
CA ARG A 192 0.71 -12.23 22.84
C ARG A 192 1.98 -11.48 23.22
N GLU A 193 3.06 -12.20 23.54
CA GLU A 193 4.34 -11.56 23.88
C GLU A 193 4.98 -10.82 22.70
N LEU A 194 4.83 -11.28 21.46
CA LEU A 194 5.30 -10.54 20.28
C LEU A 194 4.59 -9.19 20.13
N ILE A 195 3.27 -9.17 20.32
CA ILE A 195 2.48 -7.93 20.30
C ILE A 195 2.95 -7.01 21.42
N ALA A 196 3.02 -7.52 22.67
CA ALA A 196 3.46 -6.74 23.82
C ALA A 196 4.90 -6.22 23.67
N TYR A 197 5.81 -7.02 23.10
CA TYR A 197 7.19 -6.65 22.84
C TYR A 197 7.30 -5.46 21.88
N THR A 198 6.61 -5.52 20.75
CA THR A 198 6.62 -4.39 19.80
C THR A 198 5.96 -3.13 20.35
N SER A 199 4.96 -3.24 21.24
CA SER A 199 4.41 -2.07 21.97
C SER A 199 5.46 -1.44 22.88
N ARG A 200 6.16 -2.23 23.70
CA ARG A 200 7.25 -1.73 24.57
C ARG A 200 8.34 -1.01 23.76
N LEU A 201 8.69 -1.55 22.60
CA LEU A 201 9.71 -0.96 21.74
C LEU A 201 9.24 0.34 21.07
N MET A 202 7.98 0.40 20.64
CA MET A 202 7.43 1.66 20.13
C MET A 202 7.36 2.72 21.23
N ARG A 203 6.86 2.37 22.42
CA ARG A 203 6.84 3.25 23.60
C ARG A 203 8.22 3.81 23.92
N HIS A 204 9.23 2.94 23.94
CA HIS A 204 10.62 3.35 24.13
C HIS A 204 11.10 4.31 23.02
N THR A 205 10.72 4.06 21.77
CA THR A 205 11.07 4.91 20.62
C THR A 205 10.41 6.29 20.74
N ILE A 206 9.13 6.35 21.14
CA ILE A 206 8.39 7.60 21.33
C ILE A 206 8.99 8.42 22.48
N ALA A 207 9.35 7.78 23.59
CA ALA A 207 9.96 8.44 24.76
C ALA A 207 11.32 9.12 24.47
N GLN A 208 11.95 8.82 23.32
CA GLN A 208 13.16 9.50 22.86
C GLN A 208 12.86 10.77 22.03
N ILE A 209 11.61 10.98 21.63
CA ILE A 209 11.17 12.19 20.94
C ILE A 209 10.84 13.22 22.03
N PRO A 210 11.32 14.47 21.95
CA PRO A 210 10.99 15.47 22.95
C PRO A 210 9.47 15.68 23.07
N ASP A 211 8.98 15.88 24.29
CA ASP A 211 7.60 16.25 24.53
C ASP A 211 7.31 17.61 23.88
N GLY A 212 6.19 17.69 23.16
CA GLY A 212 5.84 18.89 22.41
C GLY A 212 4.71 18.64 21.41
N ASP A 213 4.31 19.73 20.74
CA ASP A 213 3.32 19.72 19.67
C ASP A 213 3.99 20.18 18.38
N TYR A 214 3.97 19.32 17.36
CA TYR A 214 4.67 19.54 16.09
C TYR A 214 3.66 19.54 14.96
N ALA A 215 3.47 20.70 14.33
CA ALA A 215 2.49 20.88 13.26
C ALA A 215 3.17 21.03 11.90
N ALA A 216 2.58 20.42 10.87
CA ALA A 216 3.01 20.62 9.49
C ALA A 216 1.85 20.47 8.51
N GLU A 217 2.04 21.04 7.33
CA GLU A 217 1.14 20.87 6.19
C GLU A 217 1.91 20.75 4.87
N ASP A 218 1.23 20.16 3.90
CA ASP A 218 1.63 20.04 2.51
C ASP A 218 0.38 19.81 1.64
N PHE A 219 0.53 19.86 0.32
CA PHE A 219 -0.60 19.95 -0.61
C PHE A 219 -0.49 18.92 -1.74
N LEU A 220 -1.58 18.18 -1.99
CA LEU A 220 -1.77 17.56 -3.29
C LEU A 220 -1.98 18.64 -4.34
N ASP A 221 -1.51 18.40 -5.57
CA ASP A 221 -1.60 19.38 -6.65
C ASP A 221 -3.05 19.76 -6.98
N ASP A 222 -3.95 18.77 -7.03
CA ASP A 222 -5.37 18.84 -7.42
C ASP A 222 -6.06 17.47 -7.30
N ASP A 223 -7.37 17.40 -7.57
CA ASP A 223 -8.15 16.16 -7.65
C ASP A 223 -8.32 15.60 -9.07
N GLY A 224 -7.77 16.28 -10.09
CA GLY A 224 -7.93 15.93 -11.50
C GLY A 224 -9.21 16.47 -12.16
N LEU A 225 -10.05 17.20 -11.42
CA LEU A 225 -11.26 17.87 -11.92
C LEU A 225 -11.18 19.39 -11.79
N SER A 226 -10.64 19.88 -10.66
CA SER A 226 -10.27 21.28 -10.48
C SER A 226 -8.75 21.44 -10.48
N ASN A 227 -8.28 22.69 -10.50
CA ASN A 227 -6.86 23.01 -10.40
C ASN A 227 -6.45 23.41 -8.97
N ASP A 228 -7.36 23.28 -7.99
CA ASP A 228 -7.16 23.78 -6.64
C ASP A 228 -6.29 22.83 -5.81
N PRO A 229 -5.24 23.33 -5.13
CA PRO A 229 -4.46 22.52 -4.20
C PRO A 229 -5.30 21.98 -3.05
N ILE A 230 -5.02 20.74 -2.64
CA ILE A 230 -5.76 20.08 -1.55
C ILE A 230 -4.84 19.91 -0.35
N ARG A 231 -5.20 20.58 0.75
CA ARG A 231 -4.40 20.63 1.97
C ARG A 231 -4.47 19.31 2.75
N VAL A 232 -3.31 18.80 3.14
CA VAL A 232 -3.15 17.77 4.17
C VAL A 232 -2.39 18.40 5.33
N ALA A 233 -2.96 18.36 6.53
CA ALA A 233 -2.38 18.98 7.72
C ALA A 233 -2.37 17.99 8.88
N VAL A 234 -1.33 18.05 9.71
CA VAL A 234 -1.19 17.19 10.89
C VAL A 234 -0.58 17.96 12.05
N THR A 235 -1.02 17.65 13.27
CA THR A 235 -0.37 17.99 14.52
C THR A 235 -0.01 16.71 15.26
N ILE A 236 1.26 16.53 15.60
CA ILE A 236 1.76 15.40 16.38
C ILE A 236 2.08 15.90 17.79
N SER A 237 1.34 15.41 18.78
CA SER A 237 1.57 15.69 20.20
C SER A 237 2.26 14.51 20.86
N ILE A 238 3.48 14.72 21.36
CA ILE A 238 4.25 13.72 22.11
C ILE A 238 4.14 14.03 23.60
N ARG A 239 3.76 13.03 24.40
CA ARG A 239 3.69 13.11 25.87
C ARG A 239 4.21 11.80 26.46
N GLY A 240 5.42 11.84 27.01
CA GLY A 240 6.09 10.65 27.54
C GLY A 240 6.30 9.60 26.45
N ASP A 241 5.67 8.43 26.61
CA ASP A 241 5.76 7.30 25.68
C ASP A 241 4.55 7.17 24.74
N HIS A 242 3.69 8.19 24.65
CA HIS A 242 2.50 8.22 23.78
C HIS A 242 2.57 9.33 22.75
N ALA A 243 1.98 9.07 21.58
CA ALA A 243 1.83 10.07 20.51
C ALA A 243 0.37 10.18 20.07
N ARG A 244 -0.14 11.41 20.02
CA ARG A 244 -1.44 11.75 19.40
C ARG A 244 -1.17 12.41 18.05
N VAL A 245 -1.68 11.80 16.99
CA VAL A 245 -1.53 12.26 15.60
C VAL A 245 -2.87 12.73 15.09
N ASP A 246 -3.03 14.05 14.96
CA ASP A 246 -4.30 14.70 14.67
C ASP A 246 -4.28 15.40 13.32
N PHE A 247 -5.13 14.91 12.41
CA PHE A 247 -5.29 15.44 11.06
C PHE A 247 -6.39 16.51 10.94
N THR A 248 -6.91 17.01 12.06
CA THR A 248 -7.82 18.16 12.07
C THR A 248 -7.17 19.34 11.35
N GLY A 249 -7.90 19.93 10.40
CA GLY A 249 -7.41 20.99 9.52
C GLY A 249 -7.05 20.53 8.10
N SER A 250 -7.02 19.21 7.84
CA SER A 250 -6.99 18.67 6.49
C SER A 250 -8.26 19.04 5.71
N ALA A 251 -8.16 19.13 4.39
CA ALA A 251 -9.27 19.52 3.53
C ALA A 251 -10.46 18.53 3.63
N PRO A 252 -11.70 19.00 3.37
CA PRO A 252 -12.82 18.10 3.11
C PRO A 252 -12.49 17.10 1.99
N GLN A 253 -13.15 15.94 1.99
CA GLN A 253 -13.07 15.02 0.86
C GLN A 253 -13.50 15.73 -0.44
N VAL A 254 -12.86 15.39 -1.55
CA VAL A 254 -13.04 16.01 -2.86
C VAL A 254 -13.81 15.10 -3.81
N ARG A 255 -14.18 15.63 -4.97
CA ARG A 255 -14.92 14.86 -5.99
C ARG A 255 -14.02 13.87 -6.71
N GLY A 256 -12.79 14.25 -7.05
CA GLY A 256 -11.84 13.38 -7.75
C GLY A 256 -11.24 12.27 -6.88
N ALA A 257 -10.54 11.33 -7.51
CA ALA A 257 -10.15 10.03 -6.95
C ALA A 257 -9.11 10.04 -5.82
N VAL A 258 -8.65 11.21 -5.36
CA VAL A 258 -7.55 11.32 -4.39
C VAL A 258 -7.98 11.21 -2.93
N ASN A 259 -9.16 10.69 -2.63
CA ASN A 259 -9.62 10.57 -1.25
C ASN A 259 -9.05 9.33 -0.57
N ALA A 260 -8.41 9.48 0.59
CA ALA A 260 -7.96 8.35 1.40
C ALA A 260 -9.02 7.95 2.43
N VAL A 261 -9.22 6.64 2.62
CA VAL A 261 -9.98 6.10 3.75
C VAL A 261 -9.12 6.07 5.01
N GLU A 262 -9.75 6.00 6.19
CA GLU A 262 -9.05 5.96 7.49
C GLU A 262 -7.94 4.90 7.53
N ALA A 263 -8.17 3.74 6.92
CA ALA A 263 -7.21 2.63 6.90
C ALA A 263 -5.87 3.02 6.23
N ILE A 264 -5.89 3.90 5.23
CA ILE A 264 -4.68 4.46 4.61
C ILE A 264 -3.96 5.38 5.57
N THR A 265 -4.69 6.27 6.23
CA THR A 265 -4.13 7.24 7.17
C THR A 265 -3.47 6.53 8.36
N VAL A 266 -4.13 5.53 8.94
CA VAL A 266 -3.55 4.69 9.99
C VAL A 266 -2.31 3.94 9.50
N SER A 267 -2.31 3.44 8.25
CA SER A 267 -1.14 2.77 7.66
C SER A 267 0.04 3.70 7.47
N ALA A 268 -0.19 4.94 7.04
CA ALA A 268 0.86 5.95 6.89
C ALA A 268 1.47 6.34 8.25
N VAL A 269 0.63 6.51 9.29
CA VAL A 269 1.10 6.75 10.67
C VAL A 269 1.93 5.56 11.17
N TYR A 270 1.42 4.33 10.99
CA TYR A 270 2.15 3.11 11.32
C TYR A 270 3.54 3.12 10.68
N TYR A 271 3.59 3.33 9.36
CA TYR A 271 4.81 3.30 8.57
C TYR A 271 5.84 4.32 9.11
N VAL A 272 5.42 5.57 9.30
CA VAL A 272 6.30 6.64 9.77
C VAL A 272 6.91 6.31 11.14
N PHE A 273 6.08 5.91 12.11
CA PHE A 273 6.58 5.57 13.44
C PHE A 273 7.43 4.29 13.44
N ARG A 274 7.08 3.29 12.62
CA ARG A 274 7.92 2.08 12.42
C ARG A 274 9.29 2.43 11.84
N CYS A 275 9.40 3.45 10.98
CA CYS A 275 10.68 3.91 10.46
C CYS A 275 11.59 4.55 11.53
N LEU A 276 11.04 4.98 12.67
CA LEU A 276 11.82 5.55 13.78
C LEU A 276 12.46 4.48 14.68
N ILE A 277 11.95 3.24 14.63
CA ILE A 277 12.51 2.12 15.39
C ILE A 277 13.85 1.69 14.74
N GLN A 278 14.92 1.66 15.53
CA GLN A 278 16.28 1.40 15.04
C GLN A 278 16.67 -0.10 14.99
N SER A 279 15.78 -1.00 15.41
CA SER A 279 15.98 -2.45 15.38
C SER A 279 15.01 -3.13 14.41
N GLU A 280 15.34 -4.34 13.99
CA GLU A 280 14.38 -5.19 13.28
C GLU A 280 13.22 -5.56 14.20
N VAL A 281 12.01 -5.33 13.73
CA VAL A 281 10.76 -5.61 14.46
C VAL A 281 9.75 -6.25 13.55
N PRO A 282 9.00 -7.26 14.01
CA PRO A 282 7.82 -7.73 13.31
C PRO A 282 6.81 -6.60 13.16
N ALA A 283 6.21 -6.48 11.98
CA ALA A 283 5.04 -5.66 11.80
C ALA A 283 3.85 -6.28 12.55
N SER A 284 3.59 -5.81 13.77
CA SER A 284 2.50 -6.29 14.65
C SER A 284 1.56 -5.15 15.06
N ALA A 285 0.42 -5.51 15.69
CA ALA A 285 -0.51 -4.56 16.28
C ALA A 285 0.10 -3.71 17.42
N GLY A 286 1.15 -4.20 18.09
CA GLY A 286 1.79 -3.49 19.20
C GLY A 286 2.43 -2.16 18.79
N ILE A 287 2.81 -2.01 17.52
CA ILE A 287 3.34 -0.75 16.98
C ILE A 287 2.31 0.40 17.08
N LEU A 288 1.02 0.10 16.95
CA LEU A 288 -0.06 1.11 17.04
C LEU A 288 -0.52 1.39 18.47
N ASP A 289 -0.20 0.53 19.43
CA ASP A 289 -0.72 0.60 20.80
C ASP A 289 -0.49 1.96 21.49
N PRO A 290 0.70 2.60 21.42
CA PRO A 290 0.91 3.93 22.00
C PRO A 290 0.53 5.10 21.08
N LEU A 291 -0.11 4.84 19.93
CA LEU A 291 -0.45 5.84 18.92
C LEU A 291 -1.96 6.09 18.90
N GLN A 292 -2.38 7.32 19.15
CA GLN A 292 -3.75 7.76 18.92
C GLN A 292 -3.83 8.49 17.58
N VAL A 293 -4.54 7.94 16.61
CA VAL A 293 -4.78 8.57 15.30
C VAL A 293 -6.16 9.22 15.29
N ILE A 294 -6.21 10.49 14.89
CA ILE A 294 -7.45 11.26 14.74
C ILE A 294 -7.54 11.74 13.30
N ALA A 295 -8.43 11.13 12.54
CA ALA A 295 -8.72 11.49 11.16
C ALA A 295 -10.22 11.84 11.06
N PRO A 296 -10.61 13.13 11.04
CA PRO A 296 -12.02 13.51 11.02
C PRO A 296 -12.75 12.91 9.82
N PRO A 297 -13.88 12.21 10.00
CA PRO A 297 -14.63 11.64 8.88
C PRO A 297 -15.15 12.72 7.92
N GLY A 298 -15.18 12.42 6.62
CA GLY A 298 -15.56 13.40 5.60
C GLY A 298 -14.42 14.28 5.09
N THR A 299 -13.17 13.94 5.42
CA THR A 299 -11.98 14.67 5.00
C THR A 299 -11.18 13.89 3.95
N ILE A 300 -10.20 14.54 3.33
CA ILE A 300 -9.29 13.94 2.35
C ILE A 300 -8.50 12.73 2.91
N VAL A 301 -8.37 12.65 4.24
CA VAL A 301 -7.66 11.57 4.97
C VAL A 301 -8.60 10.57 5.66
N ASN A 302 -9.92 10.77 5.60
CA ASN A 302 -10.90 9.83 6.10
C ASN A 302 -12.23 10.03 5.37
N ALA A 303 -12.25 9.58 4.12
CA ALA A 303 -13.37 9.79 3.23
C ALA A 303 -14.55 8.85 3.53
N ARG A 304 -15.75 9.36 3.27
CA ARG A 304 -17.02 8.62 3.36
C ARG A 304 -17.54 8.24 1.96
N PRO A 305 -18.30 7.13 1.86
CA PRO A 305 -19.00 6.82 0.62
C PRO A 305 -19.93 7.97 0.21
N PRO A 306 -20.11 8.22 -1.09
CA PRO A 306 -19.63 7.42 -2.24
C PRO A 306 -18.30 7.91 -2.87
N ALA A 307 -17.42 8.58 -2.12
CA ALA A 307 -16.19 9.16 -2.70
C ALA A 307 -15.29 8.15 -3.43
N PRO A 308 -14.68 8.51 -4.56
CA PRO A 308 -13.67 7.67 -5.20
C PRO A 308 -12.36 7.71 -4.40
N VAL A 309 -11.66 6.57 -4.26
CA VAL A 309 -10.51 6.41 -3.36
C VAL A 309 -9.25 5.80 -4.00
N ALA A 310 -9.26 5.48 -5.29
CA ALA A 310 -8.12 4.87 -5.98
C ALA A 310 -6.83 5.68 -5.81
N GLY A 311 -6.90 7.00 -6.03
CA GLY A 311 -5.81 7.95 -5.83
C GLY A 311 -5.45 8.18 -4.36
N GLY A 312 -6.36 7.90 -3.42
CA GLY A 312 -6.10 8.00 -1.99
C GLY A 312 -5.00 7.05 -1.52
N ASN A 313 -5.00 5.83 -2.09
CA ASN A 313 -4.02 4.79 -1.79
C ASN A 313 -2.61 5.13 -2.32
N VAL A 314 -2.51 5.90 -3.41
CA VAL A 314 -1.26 6.06 -4.17
C VAL A 314 -0.67 7.48 -4.16
N GLU A 315 -1.50 8.51 -4.00
CA GLU A 315 -1.05 9.91 -3.95
C GLU A 315 -1.23 10.51 -2.55
N THR A 316 -2.43 10.42 -1.99
CA THR A 316 -2.73 11.01 -0.67
C THR A 316 -1.97 10.31 0.45
N SER A 317 -1.81 9.00 0.36
CA SER A 317 -0.97 8.22 1.28
C SER A 317 0.48 8.74 1.32
N GLN A 318 1.05 9.10 0.16
CA GLN A 318 2.39 9.69 0.08
C GLN A 318 2.43 11.06 0.75
N ARG A 319 1.39 11.87 0.51
CA ARG A 319 1.32 13.21 1.13
C ARG A 319 1.16 13.15 2.63
N ILE A 320 0.40 12.19 3.16
CA ILE A 320 0.27 11.94 4.60
C ILE A 320 1.65 11.62 5.21
N VAL A 321 2.43 10.75 4.57
CA VAL A 321 3.80 10.45 5.02
C VAL A 321 4.68 11.70 5.00
N ASP A 322 4.63 12.48 3.92
CA ASP A 322 5.44 13.69 3.76
C ASP A 322 5.14 14.73 4.87
N VAL A 323 3.87 14.94 5.25
CA VAL A 323 3.52 15.88 6.34
C VAL A 323 3.90 15.35 7.72
N LEU A 324 3.76 14.04 7.95
CA LEU A 324 4.18 13.40 9.20
C LEU A 324 5.68 13.54 9.42
N PHE A 325 6.49 13.26 8.39
CA PHE A 325 7.93 13.48 8.46
C PHE A 325 8.27 14.96 8.61
N LYS A 326 7.59 15.86 7.89
CA LYS A 326 7.80 17.31 8.03
C LYS A 326 7.51 17.82 9.45
N ALA A 327 6.49 17.28 10.12
CA ALA A 327 6.20 17.58 11.53
C ALA A 327 7.31 17.02 12.44
N LEU A 328 7.65 15.74 12.31
CA LEU A 328 8.69 15.09 13.12
C LEU A 328 10.10 15.68 12.91
N ALA A 329 10.37 16.28 11.76
CA ALA A 329 11.64 16.97 11.49
C ALA A 329 11.90 18.14 12.44
N GLN A 330 10.86 18.68 13.08
CA GLN A 330 10.98 19.72 14.11
C GLN A 330 11.44 19.13 15.46
N ALA A 331 11.07 17.88 15.75
CA ALA A 331 11.36 17.20 17.01
C ALA A 331 12.68 16.41 16.97
N VAL A 332 12.90 15.68 15.88
CA VAL A 332 14.05 14.78 15.67
C VAL A 332 14.71 15.04 14.31
N PRO A 333 15.21 16.28 14.06
CA PRO A 333 15.70 16.73 12.74
C PRO A 333 16.78 15.84 12.12
N ASP A 334 17.54 15.14 12.96
CA ASP A 334 18.63 14.26 12.58
C ASP A 334 18.20 12.87 12.10
N LYS A 335 16.97 12.45 12.44
CA LYS A 335 16.41 11.14 12.07
C LYS A 335 15.55 11.21 10.80
N ILE A 336 15.11 12.41 10.40
CA ILE A 336 14.15 12.59 9.32
C ILE A 336 14.85 12.94 8.00
N PRO A 337 14.58 12.21 6.89
CA PRO A 337 15.08 12.57 5.56
C PRO A 337 14.32 13.76 4.97
N ALA A 338 14.90 14.41 3.97
CA ALA A 338 14.15 15.33 3.10
C ALA A 338 13.02 14.59 2.35
N ALA A 339 12.10 15.31 1.71
CA ALA A 339 10.99 14.69 0.99
C ALA A 339 11.51 13.79 -0.14
N SER A 340 10.92 12.60 -0.29
CA SER A 340 11.11 11.79 -1.50
C SER A 340 10.16 12.29 -2.60
N GLN A 341 10.13 11.59 -3.74
CA GLN A 341 9.32 11.96 -4.90
C GLN A 341 7.84 12.26 -4.61
N GLY A 342 7.26 11.76 -3.50
CA GLY A 342 5.92 12.15 -3.02
C GLY A 342 4.74 11.77 -3.92
N THR A 343 4.92 10.78 -4.81
CA THR A 343 3.92 10.24 -5.73
C THR A 343 4.32 8.82 -6.12
N MET A 344 3.35 7.95 -6.45
CA MET A 344 3.66 6.63 -7.04
C MET A 344 3.73 6.66 -8.57
N ASN A 345 3.34 7.76 -9.20
CA ASN A 345 3.20 7.90 -10.66
C ASN A 345 2.42 6.71 -11.24
N ASN A 346 1.19 6.54 -10.76
CA ASN A 346 0.36 5.39 -11.05
C ASN A 346 -0.10 5.41 -12.51
N PHE A 347 0.42 4.49 -13.31
CA PHE A 347 0.21 4.43 -14.74
C PHE A 347 -0.55 3.16 -15.09
N SER A 348 -1.77 3.31 -15.61
CA SER A 348 -2.59 2.19 -16.02
C SER A 348 -3.10 2.37 -17.43
N LEU A 349 -3.25 1.29 -18.16
CA LEU A 349 -3.73 1.33 -19.53
C LEU A 349 -4.25 -0.02 -19.99
N GLY A 350 -5.05 -0.02 -21.04
CA GLY A 350 -5.57 -1.25 -21.60
C GLY A 350 -6.27 -1.04 -22.93
N GLY A 351 -6.48 -2.14 -23.64
CA GLY A 351 -7.04 -2.15 -24.98
C GLY A 351 -7.19 -3.58 -25.48
N ILE A 352 -7.23 -3.73 -26.80
CA ILE A 352 -7.24 -5.05 -27.46
C ILE A 352 -5.87 -5.29 -28.06
N ASP A 353 -5.28 -6.43 -27.74
CA ASP A 353 -4.01 -6.85 -28.33
C ASP A 353 -4.25 -7.36 -29.76
N PRO A 354 -3.71 -6.70 -30.80
CA PRO A 354 -3.94 -7.08 -32.19
C PRO A 354 -3.35 -8.46 -32.55
N ARG A 355 -2.42 -8.98 -31.74
CA ARG A 355 -1.79 -10.30 -31.96
C ARG A 355 -2.71 -11.45 -31.57
N THR A 356 -3.59 -11.22 -30.58
CA THR A 356 -4.43 -12.28 -29.98
C THR A 356 -5.93 -12.01 -30.09
N GLY A 357 -6.33 -10.76 -30.37
CA GLY A 357 -7.72 -10.32 -30.35
C GLY A 357 -8.33 -10.21 -28.95
N LYS A 358 -7.54 -10.40 -27.88
CA LYS A 358 -8.01 -10.37 -26.49
C LYS A 358 -7.80 -9.01 -25.84
N LEU A 359 -8.61 -8.72 -24.82
CA LEU A 359 -8.38 -7.57 -23.94
C LEU A 359 -7.08 -7.74 -23.16
N PHE A 360 -6.42 -6.62 -22.87
CA PHE A 360 -5.36 -6.54 -21.88
C PHE A 360 -5.57 -5.34 -20.97
N ALA A 361 -5.11 -5.45 -19.73
CA ALA A 361 -5.00 -4.35 -18.79
C ALA A 361 -3.63 -4.41 -18.12
N TYR A 362 -2.96 -3.27 -18.05
CA TYR A 362 -1.64 -3.10 -17.48
C TYR A 362 -1.67 -2.01 -16.41
N TYR A 363 -0.90 -2.23 -15.35
CA TYR A 363 -0.77 -1.35 -14.21
C TYR A 363 0.70 -1.33 -13.77
N GLU A 364 1.30 -0.15 -13.67
CA GLU A 364 2.61 0.05 -13.07
C GLU A 364 2.62 1.26 -12.13
N THR A 365 3.53 1.21 -11.15
CA THR A 365 3.95 2.42 -10.41
C THR A 365 5.38 2.73 -10.81
N VAL A 366 5.65 4.01 -11.12
CA VAL A 366 6.98 4.42 -11.59
C VAL A 366 7.76 5.08 -10.44
N ALA A 367 8.90 4.49 -10.11
CA ALA A 367 9.82 4.99 -9.09
C ALA A 367 10.40 6.39 -9.40
N GLY A 368 11.05 7.00 -8.41
CA GLY A 368 11.59 8.35 -8.52
C GLY A 368 12.74 8.59 -7.54
N GLY A 369 12.98 9.86 -7.21
CA GLY A 369 14.06 10.24 -6.31
C GLY A 369 13.71 10.08 -4.85
N MET A 370 14.57 9.43 -4.06
CA MET A 370 14.48 9.42 -2.60
C MET A 370 15.05 10.72 -2.03
N GLY A 371 14.46 11.25 -0.96
CA GLY A 371 15.01 12.39 -0.25
C GLY A 371 16.38 12.10 0.38
N ALA A 372 17.23 13.12 0.44
CA ALA A 372 18.53 13.02 1.10
C ALA A 372 18.37 12.75 2.61
N ARG A 373 19.34 12.04 3.21
CA ARG A 373 19.33 11.69 4.63
C ARG A 373 20.64 12.09 5.30
N ARG A 374 20.64 12.18 6.63
CA ARG A 374 21.85 12.54 7.37
C ARG A 374 22.97 11.55 7.05
N GLY A 375 24.09 12.07 6.55
CA GLY A 375 25.27 11.26 6.21
C GLY A 375 25.26 10.64 4.81
N ARG A 376 24.16 10.71 4.04
CA ARG A 376 24.07 10.05 2.71
C ARG A 376 23.13 10.76 1.75
N ASP A 377 23.51 10.78 0.47
CA ASP A 377 22.61 11.17 -0.61
C ASP A 377 21.38 10.26 -0.70
N GLY A 378 20.31 10.80 -1.27
CA GLY A 378 19.12 10.06 -1.65
C GLY A 378 19.43 9.05 -2.76
N LEU A 379 18.76 7.90 -2.71
CA LEU A 379 18.84 6.90 -3.77
C LEU A 379 18.10 7.37 -5.02
N ASN A 380 18.69 7.13 -6.19
CA ASN A 380 18.07 7.45 -7.47
C ASN A 380 17.10 6.33 -7.87
N ALA A 381 16.01 6.67 -8.57
CA ALA A 381 15.14 5.73 -9.26
C ALA A 381 14.62 4.56 -8.38
N ILE A 382 14.18 4.86 -7.16
CA ILE A 382 13.65 3.86 -6.23
C ILE A 382 12.22 4.20 -5.79
N HIS A 383 11.43 3.17 -5.49
CA HIS A 383 10.15 3.33 -4.80
C HIS A 383 10.40 3.75 -3.35
N THR A 384 9.54 4.63 -2.85
CA THR A 384 9.67 5.21 -1.50
C THR A 384 8.33 5.22 -0.80
N HIS A 385 8.39 5.14 0.52
CA HIS A 385 7.24 5.32 1.40
C HIS A 385 6.15 4.27 1.18
N MET A 386 4.98 4.67 0.66
CA MET A 386 3.81 3.79 0.62
C MET A 386 3.84 2.73 -0.50
N THR A 387 4.99 2.57 -1.17
CA THR A 387 5.23 1.60 -2.26
C THR A 387 6.65 1.03 -2.18
N ASN A 388 6.81 -0.23 -2.58
CA ASN A 388 8.09 -0.94 -2.65
C ASN A 388 8.05 -2.07 -3.72
N SER A 389 7.37 -1.81 -4.85
CA SER A 389 7.31 -2.77 -5.96
C SER A 389 8.61 -2.83 -6.75
N LEU A 390 8.95 -4.00 -7.28
CA LEU A 390 10.03 -4.11 -8.27
C LEU A 390 9.56 -3.62 -9.64
N ASN A 391 10.50 -3.22 -10.50
CA ASN A 391 10.19 -2.85 -11.86
C ASN A 391 9.86 -4.09 -12.72
N THR A 392 8.99 -3.92 -13.71
CA THR A 392 8.78 -4.93 -14.74
C THR A 392 9.95 -4.91 -15.75
N PRO A 393 10.59 -6.05 -16.06
CA PRO A 393 11.62 -6.11 -17.09
C PRO A 393 11.08 -5.66 -18.46
N THR A 394 11.88 -4.89 -19.20
CA THR A 394 11.48 -4.37 -20.52
C THR A 394 11.07 -5.49 -21.49
N GLU A 395 11.89 -6.54 -21.60
CA GLU A 395 11.62 -7.66 -22.51
C GLU A 395 10.32 -8.39 -22.16
N ALA A 396 10.04 -8.58 -20.86
CA ALA A 396 8.80 -9.19 -20.41
C ALA A 396 7.58 -8.34 -20.76
N LEU A 397 7.71 -7.00 -20.66
CA LEU A 397 6.66 -6.06 -21.01
C LEU A 397 6.35 -6.08 -22.51
N GLU A 398 7.37 -5.96 -23.36
CA GLU A 398 7.23 -5.98 -24.83
C GLU A 398 6.79 -7.35 -25.36
N TYR A 399 7.16 -8.43 -24.68
CA TYR A 399 6.66 -9.77 -25.01
C TYR A 399 5.17 -9.88 -24.70
N THR A 400 4.76 -9.46 -23.51
CA THR A 400 3.40 -9.69 -23.01
C THR A 400 2.38 -8.75 -23.63
N TYR A 401 2.74 -7.49 -23.82
CA TYR A 401 1.79 -6.45 -24.23
C TYR A 401 2.17 -5.82 -25.57
N PRO A 402 1.20 -5.22 -26.30
CA PRO A 402 1.47 -4.50 -27.55
C PRO A 402 2.12 -3.14 -27.28
N PHE A 403 3.27 -3.14 -26.60
CA PHE A 403 4.04 -1.95 -26.22
C PHE A 403 5.44 -2.00 -26.81
N ARG A 404 6.08 -0.84 -26.89
CA ARG A 404 7.54 -0.73 -27.10
C ARG A 404 8.13 0.29 -26.14
N VAL A 405 9.15 -0.10 -25.39
CA VAL A 405 9.84 0.76 -24.43
C VAL A 405 10.96 1.51 -25.14
N HIS A 406 10.72 2.77 -25.46
CA HIS A 406 11.75 3.63 -26.09
C HIS A 406 12.80 4.09 -25.09
N ARG A 407 12.41 4.30 -23.83
CA ARG A 407 13.33 4.78 -22.80
C ARG A 407 12.93 4.35 -21.41
N TYR A 408 13.91 3.83 -20.68
CA TYR A 408 13.83 3.65 -19.24
C TYR A 408 15.18 4.03 -18.62
N ALA A 409 15.26 5.22 -18.03
CA ALA A 409 16.54 5.79 -17.60
C ALA A 409 16.40 6.69 -16.37
N ILE A 410 17.50 6.88 -15.64
CA ILE A 410 17.57 7.89 -14.56
C ILE A 410 17.41 9.29 -15.16
N ARG A 411 16.50 10.09 -14.57
CA ARG A 411 16.29 11.51 -14.89
C ARG A 411 17.36 12.35 -14.18
N ARG A 412 18.57 12.33 -14.74
CA ARG A 412 19.76 12.99 -14.17
C ARG A 412 19.48 14.45 -13.79
N HIS A 413 20.02 14.87 -12.64
CA HIS A 413 19.92 16.23 -12.11
C HIS A 413 18.48 16.67 -11.78
N SER A 414 17.61 15.73 -11.41
CA SER A 414 16.30 16.05 -10.86
C SER A 414 16.29 16.12 -9.34
N GLY A 415 17.25 15.49 -8.66
CA GLY A 415 17.37 15.57 -7.21
C GLY A 415 17.84 16.94 -6.72
N GLY A 416 17.24 17.41 -5.62
CA GLY A 416 17.55 18.67 -4.97
C GLY A 416 18.98 18.72 -4.45
N ARG A 417 19.61 19.89 -4.50
CA ARG A 417 20.99 20.09 -4.04
C ARG A 417 21.02 20.30 -2.53
N GLY A 418 22.11 19.91 -1.89
CA GLY A 418 22.35 20.16 -0.48
C GLY A 418 23.76 19.72 -0.11
N ARG A 419 24.07 19.70 1.19
CA ARG A 419 25.25 18.96 1.67
C ARG A 419 25.16 17.50 1.27
N TYR A 420 23.96 16.94 1.34
CA TYR A 420 23.58 15.67 0.73
C TYR A 420 22.53 15.92 -0.34
N ARG A 421 22.72 15.31 -1.51
CA ARG A 421 21.83 15.48 -2.66
C ARG A 421 20.62 14.57 -2.56
N GLY A 422 19.46 15.06 -2.98
CA GLY A 422 18.31 14.21 -3.23
C GLY A 422 18.57 13.29 -4.43
N GLY A 423 17.88 12.15 -4.46
CA GLY A 423 17.96 11.20 -5.56
C GLY A 423 17.31 11.74 -6.83
N ASP A 424 17.84 11.33 -7.97
CA ASP A 424 17.28 11.58 -9.30
C ASP A 424 16.10 10.63 -9.57
N GLY A 425 15.14 11.13 -10.35
CA GLY A 425 13.93 10.40 -10.74
C GLY A 425 14.16 9.49 -11.95
N ILE A 426 13.08 9.19 -12.66
CA ILE A 426 13.04 8.27 -13.80
C ILE A 426 12.43 8.97 -15.02
N VAL A 427 12.94 8.63 -16.18
CA VAL A 427 12.30 8.80 -17.48
C VAL A 427 11.80 7.43 -17.93
N ARG A 428 10.49 7.30 -18.11
CA ARG A 428 9.81 6.10 -18.63
C ARG A 428 9.03 6.51 -19.89
N GLU A 429 9.32 5.89 -21.02
CA GLU A 429 8.69 6.21 -22.30
C GLU A 429 8.25 4.92 -23.00
N ILE A 430 6.94 4.81 -23.21
CA ILE A 430 6.29 3.62 -23.78
C ILE A 430 5.47 4.07 -25.00
N GLU A 431 5.76 3.46 -26.16
CA GLU A 431 4.94 3.51 -27.37
C GLU A 431 3.85 2.46 -27.28
N LEU A 432 2.63 2.82 -27.63
CA LEU A 432 1.53 1.87 -27.72
C LEU A 432 1.39 1.41 -29.16
N LEU A 433 1.44 0.10 -29.41
CA LEU A 433 1.37 -0.50 -30.75
C LEU A 433 -0.07 -0.82 -31.19
N THR A 434 -1.05 -0.37 -30.41
CA THR A 434 -2.48 -0.50 -30.64
C THR A 434 -3.20 0.69 -30.01
N ASP A 435 -4.43 0.94 -30.45
CA ASP A 435 -5.31 1.91 -29.78
C ASP A 435 -5.59 1.44 -28.35
N ALA A 436 -5.47 2.36 -27.39
CA ALA A 436 -5.65 2.03 -25.98
C ALA A 436 -6.21 3.20 -25.19
N ARG A 437 -6.77 2.88 -24.02
CA ARG A 437 -7.16 3.87 -23.01
C ARG A 437 -6.09 3.91 -21.93
N VAL A 438 -5.62 5.12 -21.63
CA VAL A 438 -4.50 5.38 -20.71
C VAL A 438 -4.97 6.27 -19.58
N SER A 439 -4.53 5.94 -18.37
CA SER A 439 -4.72 6.71 -17.16
C SER A 439 -3.39 6.99 -16.47
N LEU A 440 -3.27 8.17 -15.88
CA LEU A 440 -2.20 8.51 -14.96
C LEU A 440 -2.82 9.15 -13.72
N LEU A 441 -2.47 8.66 -12.54
CA LEU A 441 -2.63 9.39 -11.28
C LEU A 441 -1.24 9.74 -10.75
N SER A 442 -0.94 11.03 -10.69
CA SER A 442 0.33 11.51 -10.18
C SER A 442 0.22 12.90 -9.56
N ASP A 443 1.19 13.20 -8.70
CA ASP A 443 1.29 14.48 -8.00
C ASP A 443 2.72 15.05 -8.13
N ARG A 444 3.03 16.11 -7.36
CA ARG A 444 4.34 16.80 -7.39
C ARG A 444 4.68 17.36 -8.77
N ARG A 445 3.68 17.95 -9.42
CA ARG A 445 3.73 18.69 -10.68
C ARG A 445 3.64 20.20 -10.44
N LYS A 446 2.92 20.64 -9.40
CA LYS A 446 2.84 22.04 -8.95
C LYS A 446 3.73 22.26 -7.73
N PHE A 447 3.66 21.38 -6.73
CA PHE A 447 4.47 21.46 -5.52
C PHE A 447 5.67 20.52 -5.58
N ALA A 448 6.89 21.07 -5.57
CA ALA A 448 8.11 20.29 -5.59
C ALA A 448 8.28 19.45 -4.31
N PRO A 449 8.97 18.29 -4.37
CA PRO A 449 9.45 17.60 -3.16
C PRO A 449 10.41 18.49 -2.37
N TYR A 450 10.06 18.80 -1.13
CA TYR A 450 10.77 19.80 -0.32
C TYR A 450 12.17 19.32 0.11
N GLY A 451 13.14 20.24 0.09
CA GLY A 451 14.41 20.09 0.80
C GLY A 451 14.26 20.32 2.31
N LEU A 452 15.25 19.88 3.10
CA LEU A 452 15.29 20.11 4.55
C LEU A 452 16.62 20.74 4.99
N HIS A 453 16.58 21.48 6.10
CA HIS A 453 17.75 22.09 6.74
C HIS A 453 18.59 22.97 5.80
N GLY A 454 17.92 23.65 4.86
CA GLY A 454 18.55 24.50 3.85
C GLY A 454 19.05 23.78 2.60
N GLY A 455 18.67 22.52 2.40
CA GLY A 455 18.74 21.88 1.08
C GLY A 455 17.66 22.43 0.12
N GLU A 456 17.95 22.38 -1.17
CA GLU A 456 17.05 22.76 -2.25
C GLU A 456 16.02 21.64 -2.53
N ASP A 457 14.87 22.04 -3.08
CA ASP A 457 13.81 21.14 -3.49
C ASP A 457 14.21 20.26 -4.68
N GLY A 458 13.59 19.09 -4.79
CA GLY A 458 13.67 18.26 -5.99
C GLY A 458 12.93 18.88 -7.17
N LYS A 459 13.31 18.54 -8.40
CA LYS A 459 12.54 18.98 -9.58
C LYS A 459 11.18 18.29 -9.60
N PRO A 460 10.10 19.04 -9.91
CA PRO A 460 8.80 18.46 -10.21
C PRO A 460 8.86 17.44 -11.36
N GLY A 461 7.89 16.54 -11.37
CA GLY A 461 7.69 15.60 -12.46
C GLY A 461 6.86 16.18 -13.60
N GLY A 462 6.60 15.36 -14.62
CA GLY A 462 5.76 15.71 -15.76
C GLY A 462 5.39 14.51 -16.61
N ALA A 463 4.28 14.63 -17.32
CA ALA A 463 3.81 13.63 -18.28
C ALA A 463 3.58 14.27 -19.65
N TYR A 464 3.84 13.51 -20.71
CA TYR A 464 3.79 14.00 -22.08
C TYR A 464 3.24 12.94 -23.02
N LEU A 465 2.36 13.37 -23.93
CA LEU A 465 2.00 12.62 -25.12
C LEU A 465 2.94 13.03 -26.25
N ILE A 466 3.50 12.06 -26.96
CA ILE A 466 4.29 12.29 -28.16
C ILE A 466 3.57 11.60 -29.32
N SER A 467 3.07 12.39 -30.27
CA SER A 467 2.34 11.94 -31.46
C SER A 467 2.92 12.67 -32.67
N ASP A 468 3.24 11.95 -33.75
CA ASP A 468 3.88 12.53 -34.95
C ASP A 468 5.08 13.44 -34.65
N HIS A 469 5.94 13.03 -33.71
CA HIS A 469 7.08 13.80 -33.18
C HIS A 469 6.74 15.10 -32.42
N HIS A 470 5.46 15.46 -32.29
CA HIS A 470 5.00 16.57 -31.48
C HIS A 470 4.82 16.15 -30.02
N ARG A 471 5.45 16.88 -29.10
CA ARG A 471 5.36 16.65 -27.65
C ARG A 471 4.36 17.61 -27.01
N ARG A 472 3.29 17.07 -26.42
CA ARG A 472 2.28 17.82 -25.65
C ARG A 472 2.36 17.45 -24.18
N ARG A 473 2.40 18.45 -23.29
CA ARG A 473 2.35 18.22 -21.83
C ARG A 473 0.93 17.80 -21.42
N LEU A 474 0.85 16.81 -20.53
CA LEU A 474 -0.39 16.30 -19.94
C LEU A 474 -0.52 16.79 -18.49
N ALA A 475 -1.75 16.75 -17.97
CA ALA A 475 -2.02 16.98 -16.56
C ALA A 475 -1.39 15.88 -15.68
N GLY A 476 -1.28 16.13 -14.36
CA GLY A 476 -0.79 15.12 -13.41
C GLY A 476 -1.76 13.96 -13.23
N LYS A 477 -3.06 14.22 -13.43
CA LYS A 477 -4.15 13.25 -13.29
C LYS A 477 -5.01 13.31 -14.54
N PHE A 478 -5.11 12.21 -15.29
CA PHE A 478 -5.94 12.16 -16.50
C PHE A 478 -6.32 10.74 -16.87
N THR A 479 -7.37 10.63 -17.69
CA THR A 479 -7.73 9.45 -18.48
C THR A 479 -7.96 9.90 -19.91
N MET A 480 -7.37 9.25 -20.90
CA MET A 480 -7.61 9.55 -22.32
C MET A 480 -7.43 8.33 -23.22
N ASP A 481 -8.05 8.37 -24.39
CA ASP A 481 -7.79 7.41 -25.46
C ASP A 481 -6.59 7.90 -26.29
N VAL A 482 -5.71 6.97 -26.66
CA VAL A 482 -4.51 7.20 -27.48
C VAL A 482 -4.51 6.25 -28.68
N ARG A 483 -3.82 6.64 -29.74
CA ARG A 483 -3.74 5.85 -30.99
C ARG A 483 -2.49 4.99 -31.03
N ALA A 484 -2.53 3.93 -31.83
CA ALA A 484 -1.35 3.17 -32.19
C ALA A 484 -0.24 4.11 -32.74
N GLY A 485 0.98 3.96 -32.24
CA GLY A 485 2.14 4.81 -32.55
C GLY A 485 2.35 5.98 -31.59
N ASP A 486 1.33 6.36 -30.80
CA ASP A 486 1.49 7.37 -29.76
C ASP A 486 2.43 6.87 -28.65
N ARG A 487 3.20 7.80 -28.06
CA ARG A 487 4.06 7.51 -26.91
C ARG A 487 3.65 8.29 -25.69
N ILE A 488 3.61 7.61 -24.55
CA ILE A 488 3.48 8.24 -23.24
C ILE A 488 4.85 8.28 -22.58
N ARG A 489 5.26 9.51 -22.22
CA ARG A 489 6.51 9.76 -21.51
C ARG A 489 6.21 10.31 -20.12
N ILE A 490 6.66 9.60 -19.09
CA ILE A 490 6.60 9.99 -17.69
C ILE A 490 8.01 10.39 -17.24
N GLU A 491 8.11 11.58 -16.65
CA GLU A 491 9.29 12.07 -15.96
C GLU A 491 8.96 12.20 -14.48
N THR A 492 9.48 11.32 -13.64
CA THR A 492 9.15 11.31 -12.21
C THR A 492 9.94 12.38 -11.45
N PRO A 493 9.42 12.83 -10.28
CA PRO A 493 10.11 13.84 -9.47
C PRO A 493 11.45 13.35 -8.92
N GLY A 494 12.36 14.28 -8.62
CA GLY A 494 13.52 14.00 -7.77
C GLY A 494 13.17 14.06 -6.28
N GLY A 495 14.10 13.66 -5.41
CA GLY A 495 13.99 13.88 -3.97
C GLY A 495 14.56 15.24 -3.56
N GLY A 496 14.15 15.77 -2.41
CA GLY A 496 14.72 16.97 -1.82
C GLY A 496 16.15 16.78 -1.30
N GLY A 497 16.94 17.86 -1.31
CA GLY A 497 18.27 17.90 -0.72
C GLY A 497 18.25 18.12 0.79
N LEU A 498 19.37 17.82 1.46
CA LEU A 498 19.51 17.99 2.91
C LEU A 498 20.75 18.84 3.24
N GLY A 499 20.54 19.89 4.04
CA GLY A 499 21.61 20.76 4.52
C GLY A 499 22.07 21.78 3.48
N ARG A 500 22.51 22.96 3.94
CA ARG A 500 23.15 23.95 3.05
C ARG A 500 24.40 23.39 2.41
N ARG A 501 24.58 23.69 1.12
CA ARG A 501 25.80 23.38 0.39
C ARG A 501 26.96 24.16 1.01
N VAL A 502 28.06 23.48 1.31
CA VAL A 502 29.31 24.18 1.62
C VAL A 502 29.86 24.64 0.28
N GLU A 503 29.77 25.95 -0.02
CA GLU A 503 30.48 26.52 -1.15
C GLU A 503 31.98 26.40 -0.88
N ASN A 504 32.68 25.51 -1.59
CA ASN A 504 34.13 25.56 -1.62
C ASN A 504 34.53 26.87 -2.33
N ARG A 505 35.40 27.66 -1.68
CA ARG A 505 35.93 28.94 -2.18
C ARG A 505 36.52 28.85 -3.60
N GLU A 506 36.97 27.67 -4.02
CA GLU A 506 37.53 27.43 -5.35
C GLU A 506 36.50 27.55 -6.48
N SER A 507 35.25 27.09 -6.27
CA SER A 507 34.21 27.20 -7.29
C SER A 507 33.70 28.63 -7.56
N ARG A 508 34.03 29.59 -6.68
CA ARG A 508 33.78 31.02 -6.92
C ARG A 508 34.84 31.68 -7.79
N ILE A 509 36.03 31.10 -7.91
CA ILE A 509 37.14 31.64 -8.70
C ILE A 509 36.95 31.27 -10.17
N GLU A 510 36.51 30.04 -10.47
CA GLU A 510 36.20 29.63 -11.85
C GLU A 510 34.99 30.38 -12.43
N ALA A 511 33.93 30.60 -11.65
CA ALA A 511 32.75 31.35 -12.11
C ALA A 511 32.95 32.87 -12.24
N ARG A 512 34.10 33.41 -11.78
CA ARG A 512 34.49 34.82 -12.00
C ARG A 512 35.47 35.00 -13.17
N ASN A 513 36.04 33.91 -13.67
CA ASN A 513 37.00 33.91 -14.78
C ASN A 513 36.43 33.30 -16.08
N SER A 514 35.13 32.99 -16.09
CA SER A 514 34.31 32.66 -17.26
C SER A 514 33.26 33.73 -17.47
#